data_AF-A0A4R7S185-F1
#
_entry.id   AF-A0A4R7S185-F1
#
_cell.length_a   1.000
_cell.length_b   1.000
_cell.length_c   1.000
_cell.angle_alpha   90.00
_cell.angle_beta   90.00
_cell.angle_gamma   90.00
#
_symmetry.space_group_name_H-M   'P 1'
#
loop_
_entity.id
_entity.type
_entity.pdbx_description
1 polymer ?
#
loop_
_entity_poly.entity_id
_entity_poly.type
_entity_poly.pdbx_seq_one_letter_code
_entity_poly.pdbx_strand_id
1 'polypeptide(L)' 'MKALIPALLLTFISITAVLAKGGPPINELCPVDGKAGRVIYRVFSEKGTIIFCCATCLDTYQKSPASYPVAPKAEK' A
#
# COMPACT_ATOMS: atom_id res chain seq x y z
N MET A 1 -12.12 -5.74 45.32
CA MET A 1 -12.27 -4.72 44.26
C MET A 1 -11.00 -3.88 44.05
N LYS A 2 -9.83 -4.46 43.73
CA LYS A 2 -8.61 -3.67 43.42
C LYS A 2 -7.59 -4.33 42.47
N ALA A 3 -7.90 -5.51 41.89
CA ALA A 3 -6.93 -6.28 41.10
C ALA A 3 -7.35 -6.54 39.63
N LEU A 4 -8.35 -5.83 39.11
CA LEU A 4 -8.85 -6.03 37.74
C LEU A 4 -8.35 -4.97 36.73
N ILE A 5 -7.57 -3.99 37.18
CA ILE A 5 -7.13 -2.85 36.38
C ILE A 5 -5.86 -3.12 35.52
N PRO A 6 -4.86 -3.96 35.93
CA PRO A 6 -3.64 -4.12 35.14
C PRO A 6 -3.83 -5.00 33.88
N ALA A 7 -4.84 -5.86 33.84
CA ALA A 7 -5.09 -6.74 32.69
C ALA A 7 -5.71 -6.01 31.49
N LEU A 8 -6.43 -4.90 31.72
CA LEU A 8 -7.11 -4.15 30.67
C LEU A 8 -6.16 -3.24 29.88
N LEU A 9 -5.00 -2.88 30.44
CA LEU A 9 -3.99 -2.02 29.78
C LEU A 9 -3.08 -2.79 28.83
N LEU A 10 -2.87 -4.10 29.04
CA LEU A 10 -1.99 -4.92 28.20
C LEU A 10 -2.59 -5.30 26.84
N THR A 11 -3.90 -5.13 26.63
CA THR A 11 -4.56 -5.47 25.37
C THR A 11 -4.57 -4.33 24.34
N PHE A 12 -4.26 -3.09 24.73
CA PHE A 12 -4.34 -1.92 23.83
C PHE A 12 -3.09 -1.69 22.96
N ILE A 13 -1.94 -2.29 23.29
CA ILE A 13 -0.68 -2.03 22.57
C ILE A 13 -0.67 -2.69 21.16
N SER A 14 -1.55 -3.66 20.89
CA SER A 14 -1.53 -4.41 19.61
C SER A 14 -2.29 -3.74 18.46
N ILE A 15 -3.10 -2.71 18.72
CA ILE A 15 -4.08 -2.21 17.72
C ILE A 15 -3.47 -1.19 16.74
N THR A 16 -2.37 -0.51 17.10
CA THR A 16 -1.86 0.62 16.30
C THR A 16 -1.14 0.21 15.01
N ALA A 17 -0.69 -1.04 14.86
CA ALA A 17 0.13 -1.46 13.73
C ALA A 17 -0.65 -1.76 12.42
N VAL A 18 -1.98 -1.88 12.47
CA VAL A 18 -2.76 -2.40 11.33
C VAL A 18 -3.17 -1.31 10.31
N LEU A 19 -3.14 -0.03 10.68
CA LEU A 19 -3.80 1.04 9.91
C LEU A 19 -2.92 1.77 8.87
N ALA A 20 -1.61 1.55 8.81
CA ALA A 20 -0.68 2.39 8.03
C ALA A 20 -0.47 1.98 6.56
N LYS A 21 -1.10 0.92 6.04
CA LYS A 21 -0.78 0.37 4.70
C LYS A 21 -1.22 1.22 3.50
N GLY A 22 -1.85 2.39 3.69
CA GLY A 22 -2.43 3.20 2.61
C GLY A 22 -1.95 4.65 2.56
N GLY A 23 -0.69 4.88 2.18
CA GLY A 23 -0.16 6.22 1.91
C GLY A 23 -0.43 6.72 0.48
N PRO A 24 0.01 7.94 0.12
CA PRO A 24 0.00 8.44 -1.25
C PRO A 24 0.67 7.48 -2.23
N PRO A 25 0.30 7.52 -3.52
CA PRO A 25 0.92 6.67 -4.52
C PRO A 25 2.41 6.98 -4.68
N ILE A 26 3.23 5.94 -4.68
CA ILE A 26 4.69 6.05 -4.80
C ILE A 26 5.15 6.26 -6.23
N ASN A 27 4.28 6.09 -7.22
CA ASN A 27 4.56 6.25 -8.64
C ASN A 27 3.56 7.21 -9.30
N GLU A 28 3.98 7.92 -10.36
CA GLU A 28 3.07 8.67 -11.25
C GLU A 28 2.67 7.84 -12.48
N LEU A 29 3.62 7.08 -13.03
CA LEU A 29 3.44 6.31 -14.26
C LEU A 29 3.14 4.85 -13.94
N CYS A 30 2.30 4.24 -14.76
CA CYS A 30 1.94 2.84 -14.67
C CYS A 30 3.18 1.96 -14.90
N PRO A 31 3.50 1.03 -13.99
CA PRO A 31 4.67 0.16 -14.13
C PRO A 31 4.60 -0.81 -15.32
N VAL A 32 3.41 -1.02 -15.89
CA VAL A 32 3.18 -2.00 -16.95
C VAL A 32 3.35 -1.38 -18.34
N ASP A 33 2.80 -0.18 -18.57
CA ASP A 33 2.78 0.45 -19.89
C ASP A 33 3.27 1.91 -19.93
N GLY A 34 3.70 2.47 -18.80
CA GLY A 34 4.25 3.83 -18.69
C GLY A 34 3.23 4.96 -18.79
N LYS A 35 1.93 4.69 -18.89
CA LYS A 35 0.89 5.75 -18.95
C LYS A 35 0.62 6.35 -17.57
N ALA A 36 -0.03 7.52 -17.53
CA ALA A 36 -0.43 8.14 -16.26
C ALA A 36 -1.29 7.20 -15.40
N GLY A 37 -0.88 6.98 -14.16
CA GLY A 37 -1.58 6.14 -13.20
C GLY A 37 -2.88 6.77 -12.70
N ARG A 38 -3.81 5.93 -12.23
CA ARG A 38 -5.09 6.34 -11.64
C ARG A 38 -5.25 5.66 -10.29
N VAL A 39 -5.57 6.43 -9.26
CA VAL A 39 -5.71 5.94 -7.87
C VAL A 39 -6.79 4.87 -7.69
N ILE A 40 -7.74 4.76 -8.62
CA ILE A 40 -8.78 3.72 -8.60
C ILE A 40 -8.21 2.33 -8.90
N TYR A 41 -7.12 2.23 -9.65
CA TYR A 41 -6.41 0.98 -9.93
C TYR A 41 -5.13 0.99 -9.11
N ARG A 42 -5.15 0.38 -7.92
CA ARG A 42 -4.01 0.40 -6.99
C ARG A 42 -3.83 -0.90 -6.25
N VAL A 43 -2.59 -1.14 -5.79
CA VAL A 43 -2.27 -2.14 -4.77
C VAL A 43 -1.56 -1.48 -3.60
N PHE A 44 -1.77 -2.03 -2.40
CA PHE A 44 -1.03 -1.65 -1.21
C PHE A 44 0.17 -2.60 -1.06
N SER A 45 1.37 -2.09 -1.26
CA SER A 45 2.61 -2.85 -1.04
C SER A 45 3.30 -2.39 0.24
N GLU A 46 4.27 -3.16 0.71
CA GLU A 46 5.13 -2.75 1.84
C GLU A 46 5.90 -1.46 1.55
N LYS A 47 6.20 -1.20 0.26
CA LYS A 47 6.87 0.02 -0.20
C LYS A 47 5.92 1.21 -0.34
N GLY A 48 4.60 1.00 -0.18
CA GLY A 48 3.57 2.01 -0.34
C GLY A 48 2.54 1.67 -1.42
N THR A 49 1.68 2.64 -1.72
CA THR A 49 0.59 2.47 -2.70
C THR A 49 1.14 2.54 -4.12
N ILE A 50 0.90 1.52 -4.94
CA ILE A 50 1.29 1.50 -6.36
C ILE A 50 0.03 1.69 -7.20
N ILE A 51 0.06 2.59 -8.18
CA ILE A 51 -1.08 2.90 -9.06
C ILE A 51 -0.86 2.46 -10.51
N PHE A 52 -1.97 2.19 -11.21
CA PHE A 52 -2.01 1.70 -12.59
C PHE A 52 -2.93 2.56 -13.45
N CYS A 53 -2.71 2.56 -14.77
CA CYS A 53 -3.54 3.32 -15.70
C CYS A 53 -4.92 2.69 -15.93
N CYS A 54 -5.05 1.37 -15.78
CA CYS A 54 -6.26 0.59 -16.05
C CYS A 54 -6.34 -0.72 -15.22
N ALA A 55 -7.51 -1.36 -15.24
CA ALA A 55 -7.74 -2.65 -14.56
C ALA A 55 -6.87 -3.79 -15.13
N THR A 56 -6.65 -3.83 -16.45
CA THR A 56 -5.84 -4.87 -17.09
C THR A 56 -4.37 -4.81 -16.63
N CYS A 57 -3.82 -3.60 -16.48
CA CYS A 57 -2.46 -3.43 -15.98
C CYS A 57 -2.34 -3.85 -14.51
N LEU A 58 -3.36 -3.56 -13.69
CA LEU A 58 -3.43 -4.03 -12.30
C LEU A 58 -3.40 -5.56 -12.23
N ASP A 59 -4.27 -6.24 -13.00
CA ASP A 59 -4.32 -7.72 -13.05
C ASP A 59 -2.99 -8.32 -13.55
N THR A 60 -2.42 -7.74 -14.60
CA THR A 60 -1.13 -8.14 -15.16
C THR A 60 0.00 -8.00 -14.14
N TYR A 61 0.03 -6.90 -13.38
CA TYR A 61 0.99 -6.68 -12.32
C TYR A 61 0.84 -7.70 -11.19
N GLN A 62 -0.39 -7.96 -10.75
CA GLN A 62 -0.64 -8.91 -9.65
C GLN A 62 -0.20 -10.34 -9.97
N LYS A 63 -0.25 -10.74 -11.25
CA LYS A 63 0.23 -12.05 -11.72
C LYS A 63 1.75 -12.18 -11.68
N SER A 64 2.49 -11.10 -11.88
CA SER A 64 3.96 -11.13 -11.99
C SER A 64 4.60 -9.81 -11.53
N PRO A 65 4.48 -9.44 -10.25
CA PRO A 65 4.91 -8.12 -9.77
C PRO A 65 6.42 -7.89 -9.90
N ALA A 66 7.23 -8.96 -9.84
CA ALA A 66 8.68 -8.90 -10.04
C ALA A 66 9.08 -8.50 -11.47
N SER A 67 8.20 -8.66 -12.45
CA SER A 67 8.44 -8.29 -13.86
C SER A 67 8.24 -6.79 -14.12
N TYR A 68 7.66 -6.05 -13.18
CA TYR A 68 7.26 -4.66 -13.37
C TYR A 68 7.93 -3.76 -12.32
N PRO A 69 9.13 -3.22 -12.60
CA PRO A 69 9.78 -2.30 -11.69
C PRO A 69 8.94 -1.04 -11.52
N VAL A 70 8.69 -0.66 -10.27
CA VAL A 70 7.94 0.55 -9.94
C VAL A 70 8.92 1.70 -9.80
N ALA A 71 8.89 2.64 -10.74
CA ALA A 71 9.66 3.87 -10.65
C ALA A 71 9.04 4.80 -9.58
N PRO A 72 9.77 5.15 -8.52
CA PRO A 72 9.26 6.07 -7.51
C PRO A 72 9.11 7.47 -8.12
N LYS A 73 8.18 8.27 -7.60
CA LYS A 73 8.12 9.70 -7.86
C LYS A 73 9.45 10.30 -7.44
N ALA A 74 10.08 11.11 -8.31
CA ALA A 74 11.22 11.90 -7.88
C ALA A 74 10.74 12.82 -6.75
N GLU A 75 11.38 12.72 -5.58
CA GLU A 75 11.18 13.70 -4.51
C GLU A 75 11.55 15.08 -5.08
N LYS A 76 10.59 16.01 -5.03
CA LYS A 76 10.79 17.40 -5.41
C LYS A 76 11.08 18.22 -4.16
#